data_AF-A1AUV0-F1
#
_entry.id   AF-A1AUV0-F1
#
_cell.length_a   1.000
_cell.length_b   1.000
_cell.length_c   1.000
_cell.angle_alpha   90.00
_cell.angle_beta   90.00
_cell.angle_gamma   90.00
#
_symmetry.space_group_name_H-M   'P 1'
#
loop_
_entity.id
_entity.type
_entity.pdbx_description
1 polymer ?
#
loop_
_entity_poly.entity_id
_entity_poly.type
_entity_poly.pdbx_seq_one_letter_code
_entity_poly.pdbx_strand_id
1 'polypeptide(L)'
;MINEGINLSRSAFGDYFIVSAMLIVTGFYCMWITHNLIRVLIGVELMTKGVTLILAAAGYLTGNTGISQAFIITLIVMEVVILVAAAGVVIGHFRKNGDLDSRRMNNLKG
;
A
#
# COMPACT_ATOMS: atom_id res chain seq x y z
N MET A 1 14.48 -7.89 -35.24
CA MET A 1 15.15 -8.20 -33.96
C MET A 1 15.21 -7.02 -32.98
N ILE A 2 15.68 -5.81 -33.35
CA ILE A 2 15.68 -4.65 -32.40
C ILE A 2 14.27 -4.12 -32.08
N ASN A 3 13.32 -4.22 -33.02
CA ASN A 3 11.95 -3.73 -32.83
C ASN A 3 11.14 -4.57 -31.81
N GLU A 4 11.31 -5.90 -31.79
CA GLU A 4 10.62 -6.77 -30.82
C GLU A 4 11.10 -6.52 -29.37
N GLY A 5 12.40 -6.26 -29.16
CA GLY A 5 12.94 -5.95 -27.83
C GLY A 5 12.40 -4.64 -27.24
N ILE A 6 12.18 -3.62 -28.07
CA ILE A 6 11.56 -2.36 -27.64
C ILE A 6 10.06 -2.54 -27.36
N ASN A 7 9.36 -3.35 -28.13
CA ASN A 7 7.94 -3.63 -27.89
C ASN A 7 7.73 -4.45 -26.60
N LEU A 8 8.58 -5.44 -26.34
CA LEU A 8 8.53 -6.24 -25.10
C LEU A 8 8.77 -5.37 -23.85
N SER A 9 9.72 -4.44 -23.94
CA SER A 9 10.02 -3.51 -22.85
C SER A 9 8.84 -2.55 -22.62
N ARG A 10 8.25 -2.00 -23.68
CA ARG A 10 7.06 -1.14 -23.57
C ARG A 10 5.83 -1.85 -23.02
N SER A 11 5.55 -3.09 -23.45
CA SER A 11 4.41 -3.86 -22.92
C SER A 11 4.61 -4.23 -21.46
N ALA A 12 5.84 -4.61 -21.08
CA ALA A 12 6.17 -4.92 -19.69
C ALA A 12 5.90 -3.73 -18.74
N PHE A 13 6.32 -2.50 -19.12
CA PHE A 13 5.98 -1.31 -18.31
C PHE A 13 4.47 -1.07 -18.22
N GLY A 14 3.73 -1.28 -19.30
CA GLY A 14 2.26 -1.21 -19.28
C GLY A 14 1.66 -2.13 -18.22
N ASP A 15 2.11 -3.38 -18.19
CA ASP A 15 1.64 -4.39 -17.24
C ASP A 15 1.97 -4.00 -15.79
N TYR A 16 3.17 -3.44 -15.52
CA TYR A 16 3.54 -2.95 -14.19
C TYR A 16 2.60 -1.85 -13.69
N PHE A 17 2.28 -0.86 -14.54
CA PHE A 17 1.35 0.21 -14.17
C PHE A 17 -0.06 -0.33 -13.94
N ILE A 18 -0.55 -1.26 -14.77
CA ILE A 18 -1.87 -1.89 -14.59
C ILE A 18 -1.95 -2.63 -13.26
N VAL A 19 -0.96 -3.46 -12.92
CA VAL A 19 -0.92 -4.21 -11.65
C VAL A 19 -0.88 -3.25 -10.46
N SER A 20 -0.06 -2.19 -10.54
CA SER A 20 0.02 -1.20 -9.47
C SER A 20 -1.29 -0.44 -9.24
N ALA A 21 -2.00 -0.08 -10.31
CA ALA A 21 -3.31 0.57 -10.24
C ALA A 21 -4.36 -0.37 -9.64
N MET A 22 -4.36 -1.65 -10.05
CA MET A 22 -5.24 -2.69 -9.49
C MET A 22 -5.02 -2.86 -7.97
N LEU A 23 -3.77 -2.83 -7.51
CA LEU A 23 -3.44 -2.90 -6.07
C LEU A 23 -4.01 -1.71 -5.29
N ILE A 24 -3.84 -0.48 -5.82
CA ILE A 24 -4.37 0.73 -5.19
C ILE A 24 -5.90 0.68 -5.13
N VAL A 25 -6.56 0.33 -6.23
CA VAL A 25 -8.02 0.23 -6.29
C VAL A 25 -8.54 -0.86 -5.34
N THR A 26 -7.89 -2.01 -5.29
CA THR A 26 -8.26 -3.11 -4.38
C THR A 26 -8.05 -2.73 -2.92
N GLY A 27 -6.96 -2.04 -2.61
CA GLY A 27 -6.68 -1.56 -1.26
C GLY A 27 -7.69 -0.53 -0.79
N PHE A 28 -8.05 0.40 -1.67
CA PHE A 28 -9.09 1.39 -1.42
C PHE A 28 -10.47 0.72 -1.23
N TYR A 29 -10.81 -0.25 -2.08
CA TYR A 29 -12.05 -1.02 -1.97
C TYR A 29 -12.12 -1.78 -0.64
N CYS A 30 -11.04 -2.42 -0.23
CA CYS A 30 -10.94 -3.14 1.05
C CYS A 30 -11.11 -2.17 2.24
N MET A 31 -10.49 -0.99 2.19
CA MET A 31 -10.63 0.03 3.23
C MET A 31 -12.07 0.54 3.34
N TRP A 32 -12.74 0.80 2.22
CA TRP A 32 -14.08 1.38 2.21
C TRP A 32 -15.17 0.43 2.71
N ILE A 33 -15.11 -0.84 2.29
CA ILE A 33 -16.17 -1.81 2.57
C ILE A 33 -16.11 -2.34 4.01
N THR A 34 -14.98 -2.18 4.70
CA THR A 34 -14.72 -2.86 5.97
C THR A 34 -14.88 -1.94 7.17
N HIS A 35 -15.61 -2.42 8.18
CA HIS A 35 -15.69 -1.78 9.49
C HIS A 35 -14.66 -2.33 10.49
N ASN A 36 -13.88 -3.34 10.08
CA ASN A 36 -12.87 -3.94 10.94
C ASN A 36 -11.57 -3.15 10.85
N LEU A 37 -11.07 -2.66 11.98
CA LEU A 37 -9.81 -1.91 12.08
C LEU A 37 -8.61 -2.63 11.43
N ILE A 38 -8.55 -3.97 11.57
CA ILE A 38 -7.50 -4.78 10.93
C ILE A 38 -7.63 -4.80 9.40
N ARG A 39 -8.84 -4.85 8.85
CA ARG A 39 -9.02 -4.83 7.39
C ARG A 39 -8.71 -3.45 6.80
N VAL A 40 -8.97 -2.38 7.56
CA VAL A 40 -8.52 -1.03 7.21
C VAL A 40 -6.99 -0.98 7.10
N LEU A 41 -6.26 -1.53 8.09
CA LEU A 41 -4.78 -1.60 8.05
C LEU A 41 -4.27 -2.35 6.81
N ILE A 42 -4.87 -3.50 6.48
CA ILE A 42 -4.52 -4.28 5.30
C ILE A 42 -4.77 -3.48 4.01
N GLY A 43 -5.90 -2.77 3.93
CA GLY A 43 -6.23 -1.93 2.78
C GLY A 43 -5.19 -0.83 2.54
N VAL A 44 -4.77 -0.14 3.62
CA VAL A 44 -3.73 0.90 3.57
C VAL A 44 -2.38 0.34 3.12
N GLU A 45 -1.98 -0.82 3.63
CA GLU A 45 -0.74 -1.48 3.19
C GLU A 45 -0.78 -1.85 1.70
N LEU A 46 -1.89 -2.43 1.24
CA LEU A 46 -2.04 -2.81 -0.16
C LEU A 46 -1.93 -1.61 -1.12
N MET A 47 -2.50 -0.46 -0.72
CA MET A 47 -2.37 0.80 -1.47
C MET A 47 -0.91 1.25 -1.55
N THR A 48 -0.20 1.24 -0.42
CA THR A 48 1.22 1.64 -0.35
C THR A 48 2.11 0.73 -1.21
N LYS A 49 1.82 -0.57 -1.29
CA LYS A 49 2.52 -1.49 -2.23
C LYS A 49 2.32 -1.12 -3.69
N GLY A 50 1.12 -0.69 -4.08
CA GLY A 50 0.88 -0.16 -5.43
C GLY A 50 1.73 1.08 -5.72
N VAL A 51 1.83 2.02 -4.77
CA VAL A 51 2.69 3.20 -4.91
C VAL A 51 4.17 2.83 -5.05
N THR A 52 4.65 1.90 -4.23
CA THR A 52 6.04 1.42 -4.28
C THR A 52 6.39 0.78 -5.62
N LEU A 53 5.46 0.05 -6.24
CA LEU A 53 5.64 -0.52 -7.59
C LEU A 53 5.72 0.56 -8.67
N ILE A 54 4.88 1.61 -8.59
CA ILE A 54 4.95 2.76 -9.51
C ILE A 54 6.31 3.44 -9.40
N LEU A 55 6.80 3.63 -8.17
CA LEU A 55 8.09 4.25 -7.93
C LEU A 55 9.26 3.41 -8.47
N ALA A 56 9.17 2.09 -8.34
CA ALA A 56 10.15 1.16 -8.93
C ALA A 56 10.16 1.26 -10.46
N ALA A 57 8.99 1.26 -11.09
CA ALA A 57 8.86 1.43 -12.54
C ALA A 57 9.40 2.80 -13.00
N ALA A 58 9.07 3.88 -12.29
CA ALA A 58 9.55 5.23 -12.58
C ALA A 58 11.07 5.36 -12.43
N GLY A 59 11.65 4.70 -11.42
CA GLY A 59 13.09 4.62 -11.21
C GLY A 59 13.82 3.93 -12.37
N TYR A 60 13.22 2.85 -12.88
CA TYR A 60 13.74 2.16 -14.06
C TYR A 60 13.65 3.04 -15.32
N LEU A 61 12.51 3.68 -15.56
CA LEU A 61 12.29 4.53 -16.75
C LEU A 61 13.22 5.75 -16.79
N THR A 62 13.54 6.31 -15.63
CA THR A 62 14.45 7.47 -15.50
C THR A 62 15.93 7.05 -15.59
N GLY A 63 16.23 5.74 -15.55
CA GLY A 63 17.59 5.21 -15.48
C GLY A 63 18.29 5.46 -14.14
N ASN A 64 17.58 6.02 -13.16
CA ASN A 64 18.09 6.33 -11.83
C ASN A 64 17.57 5.34 -10.79
N THR A 65 17.95 4.08 -10.96
CA THR A 65 17.54 2.98 -10.10
C THR A 65 18.07 3.14 -8.68
N GLY A 66 19.27 3.71 -8.50
CA GLY A 66 19.87 3.93 -7.18
C GLY A 66 19.05 4.86 -6.29
N ILE A 67 18.60 6.01 -6.80
CA ILE A 67 17.76 6.94 -6.03
C ILE A 67 16.39 6.32 -5.75
N SER A 68 15.76 5.69 -6.75
CA SER A 68 14.46 5.04 -6.55
C SER A 68 14.53 3.91 -5.52
N GLN A 69 15.55 3.06 -5.57
CA GLN A 69 15.75 1.97 -4.60
C GLN A 69 16.00 2.50 -3.19
N ALA A 70 16.82 3.54 -3.02
CA ALA A 70 17.03 4.16 -1.72
C ALA A 70 15.70 4.65 -1.12
N PHE A 71 14.84 5.29 -1.93
CA PHE A 71 13.53 5.74 -1.49
C PHE A 71 12.56 4.59 -1.21
N ILE A 72 12.58 3.52 -2.02
CA ILE A 72 11.77 2.32 -1.78
C ILE A 72 12.14 1.66 -0.44
N ILE A 73 13.43 1.56 -0.14
CA ILE A 73 13.90 0.96 1.11
C ILE A 73 13.45 1.81 2.31
N THR A 74 13.56 3.15 2.23
CA THR A 74 13.09 4.02 3.32
C THR A 74 11.57 3.95 3.49
N LEU A 75 10.80 3.86 2.40
CA LEU A 75 9.36 3.63 2.45
C LEU A 75 9.00 2.32 3.16
N ILE A 76 9.72 1.22 2.87
CA ILE A 76 9.50 -0.08 3.51
C ILE A 76 9.80 -0.03 5.01
N VAL A 77 10.80 0.74 5.44
CA VAL A 77 11.06 0.91 6.87
C VAL A 77 9.94 1.74 7.51
N MET A 78 9.52 2.84 6.88
CA MET A 78 8.46 3.70 7.43
C MET A 78 7.11 2.99 7.51
N GLU A 79 6.70 2.24 6.48
CA GLU A 79 5.42 1.52 6.48
C GLU A 79 5.35 0.53 7.65
N VAL A 80 6.43 -0.24 7.90
CA VAL A 80 6.45 -1.23 8.98
C VAL A 80 6.34 -0.55 10.35
N VAL A 81 7.03 0.59 10.54
CA VAL A 81 6.94 1.37 11.79
C VAL A 81 5.51 1.87 12.01
N ILE A 82 4.87 2.41 10.97
CA ILE A 82 3.48 2.90 11.03
C ILE A 82 2.51 1.75 11.30
N LEU A 83 2.66 0.62 10.60
CA LEU A 83 1.84 -0.57 10.74
C LEU A 83 1.92 -1.12 12.16
N VAL A 84 3.12 -1.21 12.74
CA VAL A 84 3.31 -1.69 14.12
C VAL A 84 2.66 -0.74 15.12
N ALA A 85 2.84 0.58 14.95
CA ALA A 85 2.21 1.57 15.82
C ALA A 85 0.67 1.48 15.75
N ALA A 86 0.12 1.41 14.55
CA ALA A 86 -1.32 1.34 14.33
C ALA A 86 -1.90 0.00 14.81
N ALA A 87 -1.21 -1.13 14.56
CA ALA A 87 -1.58 -2.42 15.12
C ALA A 87 -1.57 -2.41 16.65
N GLY A 88 -0.59 -1.73 17.27
CA GLY A 88 -0.55 -1.52 18.72
C GLY A 88 -1.79 -0.78 19.25
N VAL A 89 -2.24 0.26 18.54
CA VAL A 89 -3.49 0.96 18.86
C VAL A 89 -4.71 0.03 18.72
N VAL A 90 -4.79 -0.73 17.63
CA VAL A 90 -5.90 -1.65 17.37
C VAL A 90 -5.96 -2.78 18.40
N ILE A 91 -4.82 -3.38 18.76
CA ILE A 91 -4.73 -4.40 19.81
C ILE A 91 -5.10 -3.80 21.17
N GLY A 92 -4.62 -2.58 21.46
CA GLY A 92 -4.96 -1.85 22.67
C GLY A 92 -6.47 -1.60 22.81
N HIS A 93 -7.13 -1.25 21.71
CA HIS A 93 -8.58 -1.14 21.63
C HIS A 93 -9.28 -2.49 21.86
N PHE A 94 -8.83 -3.53 21.15
CA PHE A 94 -9.40 -4.88 21.25
C PHE A 94 -9.39 -5.43 22.68
N ARG A 95 -8.31 -5.18 23.44
CA ARG A 95 -8.19 -5.69 24.81
C ARG A 95 -9.19 -5.03 25.79
N LYS A 96 -9.68 -3.82 25.50
CA LYS A 96 -10.63 -3.11 26.36
C LYS A 96 -12.09 -3.34 25.95
N ASN A 97 -12.35 -3.41 24.65
CA ASN A 97 -13.71 -3.43 24.11
C ASN A 97 -14.14 -4.80 23.57
N GLY A 98 -13.21 -5.74 23.37
CA GLY A 98 -13.46 -7.07 22.81
C GLY A 98 -13.90 -7.07 21.34
N ASP A 99 -13.88 -5.92 20.68
CA ASP A 99 -14.39 -5.71 19.33
C ASP A 99 -13.41 -4.88 18.49
N LEU A 100 -13.39 -5.14 17.18
CA LEU A 100 -12.57 -4.46 16.18
C LEU A 100 -13.42 -3.59 15.23
N ASP A 101 -14.72 -3.48 15.50
CA ASP A 101 -15.65 -2.64 14.75
C ASP A 101 -15.44 -1.15 15.05
N SER A 102 -15.08 -0.38 14.02
CA SER A 102 -14.88 1.07 14.10
C SER A 102 -16.17 1.85 14.36
N ARG A 103 -17.35 1.31 14.05
CA ARG A 103 -18.65 2.00 14.27
C ARG A 103 -19.02 2.15 15.73
N ARG A 104 -18.53 1.24 16.59
CA ARG A 104 -18.80 1.27 18.04
C ARG A 104 -17.94 2.30 18.79
N MET A 105 -17.09 3.02 18.08
CA MET A 105 -16.18 4.03 18.61
C MET A 105 -16.81 5.44 18.66
N ASN A 106 -18.13 5.56 18.90
CA ASN A 106 -18.84 6.86 18.87
C ASN A 106 -19.10 7.51 20.25
N ASN A 107 -18.63 6.93 21.35
CA ASN A 107 -18.96 7.38 22.72
C ASN A 107 -18.30 8.70 23.19
N LEU A 108 -17.84 9.54 22.25
CA LEU A 108 -17.33 10.86 22.57
C LEU A 108 -18.52 11.81 22.76
N LYS A 109 -18.77 12.18 24.03
CA LYS A 109 -19.75 13.23 24.38
C LYS A 109 -19.06 14.59 24.33
N GLY A 110 -19.63 15.52 23.56
CA GLY A 110 -19.27 16.94 23.61
C GLY A 110 -19.79 17.60 24.88
#